data_AF-K2NIH7-F1
#
_entry.id   AF-K2NIH7-F1
#
_cell.length_a   1.000
_cell.length_b   1.000
_cell.length_c   1.000
_cell.angle_alpha   90.00
_cell.angle_beta   90.00
_cell.angle_gamma   90.00
#
_symmetry.space_group_name_H-M   'P 1'
#
loop_
_entity.id
_entity.type
_entity.pdbx_description
1 polymer ?
#
loop_
_entity_poly.entity_id
_entity_poly.type
_entity_poly.pdbx_seq_one_letter_code
_entity_poly.pdbx_strand_id
1 'polypeptide(L)'
;MGIPSTDDEARRTRRNLQRSTCWRFPGVATRANDFTGAMLVLYVLGRHPSHGYDYSAALLEEAAQWNDVVALPMNEGRVTTNKTIGDYGDWGDEADVGMTRKTYMWFDLAHRLFPTARYITKGDDDIFLRVPLFVAYLRLLPRRGIYMGYHLGFTQFWKMGLPGSAFMCGCFYTLSRDVAEALVSYEPLRRLAYLPYSKERDEEFALLRFHNEDVMVAWVLEKEVKYQPMVYVKVPDCHFHDARNGTGHSLVVPTSMCVHHVREEDYAALMARFGNDTSPVARVDRVFDDTIYPLCD
;
A
#
# COMPACT_ATOMS: atom_id res chain seq x y z
N MET A 1 8.00 0.48 -4.16
CA MET A 1 6.64 0.73 -3.65
C MET A 1 5.67 0.58 -4.80
N GLY A 2 4.61 -0.21 -4.60
CA GLY A 2 3.51 -0.32 -5.54
C GLY A 2 2.33 0.48 -5.04
N ILE A 3 1.69 1.21 -5.94
CA ILE A 3 0.51 2.02 -5.66
C ILE A 3 -0.66 1.45 -6.45
N PRO A 4 -1.48 0.57 -5.85
CA PRO A 4 -2.75 0.17 -6.43
C PRO A 4 -3.59 1.38 -6.82
N SER A 5 -3.99 1.44 -8.08
CA SER A 5 -4.83 2.52 -8.62
C SER A 5 -5.74 1.97 -9.72
N THR A 6 -6.67 2.78 -10.25
CA THR A 6 -7.59 2.38 -11.33
C THR A 6 -7.51 3.32 -12.53
N ASP A 7 -7.91 2.79 -13.70
CA ASP A 7 -7.93 3.51 -14.97
C ASP A 7 -9.18 4.40 -15.08
N ASP A 8 -9.22 5.43 -14.25
CA ASP A 8 -10.24 6.47 -14.27
C ASP A 8 -9.61 7.85 -14.03
N GLU A 9 -10.35 8.90 -14.39
CA GLU A 9 -9.86 10.26 -14.36
C GLU A 9 -9.49 10.73 -12.94
N ALA A 10 -10.32 10.41 -11.94
CA ALA A 10 -10.09 10.86 -10.57
C ALA A 10 -8.80 10.24 -10.00
N ARG A 11 -8.59 8.95 -10.24
CA ARG A 11 -7.37 8.26 -9.80
C ARG A 11 -6.14 8.71 -10.60
N ARG A 12 -6.27 8.98 -11.89
CA ARG A 12 -5.20 9.59 -12.70
C ARG A 12 -4.78 10.96 -12.13
N THR A 13 -5.73 11.79 -11.70
CA THR A 13 -5.43 13.06 -11.01
C THR A 13 -4.62 12.82 -9.74
N ARG A 14 -4.99 11.84 -8.91
CA ARG A 14 -4.23 11.46 -7.71
C ARG A 14 -2.79 11.04 -8.02
N ARG A 15 -2.58 10.19 -9.04
CA ARG A 15 -1.23 9.80 -9.49
C ARG A 15 -0.40 11.01 -9.89
N ASN A 16 -0.99 11.94 -10.65
CA ASN A 16 -0.32 13.18 -11.05
C ASN A 16 0.01 14.10 -9.86
N LEU A 17 -0.87 14.19 -8.87
CA LEU A 17 -0.60 14.94 -7.64
C LEU A 17 0.57 14.35 -6.87
N GLN A 18 0.62 13.03 -6.69
CA GLN A 18 1.76 12.38 -6.04
C GLN A 18 3.08 12.57 -6.83
N ARG A 19 3.05 12.39 -8.15
CA ARG A 19 4.21 12.65 -9.03
C ARG A 19 4.74 14.08 -8.93
N SER A 20 3.83 15.06 -8.89
CA SER A 20 4.19 16.48 -8.80
C SER A 20 4.55 16.94 -7.38
N THR A 21 4.41 16.07 -6.37
CA THR A 21 4.66 16.40 -4.96
C THR A 21 5.54 15.37 -4.25
N CYS A 22 4.98 14.39 -3.52
CA CYS A 22 5.73 13.48 -2.66
C CYS A 22 6.77 12.62 -3.43
N TRP A 23 6.62 12.43 -4.74
CA TRP A 23 7.65 11.76 -5.55
C TRP A 23 8.77 12.68 -6.06
N ARG A 24 8.72 13.96 -5.71
CA ARG A 24 9.81 14.92 -5.94
C ARG A 24 10.83 14.97 -4.81
N PHE A 25 10.60 14.25 -3.71
CA PHE A 25 11.59 14.16 -2.65
C PHE A 25 12.90 13.53 -3.16
N PRO A 26 14.06 13.97 -2.64
CA PRO A 26 15.33 13.34 -2.97
C PRO A 26 15.34 11.84 -2.66
N GLY A 27 15.91 11.05 -3.56
CA GLY A 27 16.02 9.60 -3.40
C GLY A 27 14.82 8.81 -3.92
N VAL A 28 13.78 9.46 -4.45
CA VAL A 28 12.75 8.78 -5.25
C VAL A 28 13.28 8.56 -6.67
N ALA A 29 13.30 7.32 -7.13
CA ALA A 29 13.66 6.94 -8.49
C ALA A 29 12.47 7.22 -9.42
N THR A 30 12.66 8.11 -10.38
CA THR A 30 11.64 8.56 -11.35
C THR A 30 12.24 8.66 -12.74
N ARG A 31 11.40 8.79 -13.78
CA ARG A 31 11.89 9.06 -15.14
C ARG A 31 12.80 10.29 -15.23
N ALA A 32 12.56 11.32 -14.41
CA ALA A 32 13.33 12.57 -14.45
C ALA A 32 14.77 12.43 -13.95
N ASN A 33 15.10 11.35 -13.23
CA ASN A 33 16.45 11.05 -12.75
C ASN A 33 16.93 9.66 -13.19
N ASP A 34 16.44 9.19 -14.35
CA ASP A 34 16.80 7.90 -14.95
C ASP A 34 16.59 6.72 -13.97
N PHE A 35 15.53 6.79 -13.17
CA PHE A 35 15.20 5.82 -12.13
C PHE A 35 16.32 5.59 -11.11
N THR A 36 17.10 6.64 -10.82
CA THR A 36 18.14 6.60 -9.80
C THR A 36 17.60 7.08 -8.46
N GLY A 37 17.61 6.20 -7.45
CA GLY A 37 17.13 6.54 -6.12
C GLY A 37 17.13 5.35 -5.17
N ALA A 38 16.87 5.62 -3.89
CA ALA A 38 16.72 4.60 -2.86
C ALA A 38 15.31 3.95 -2.88
N MET A 39 14.32 4.62 -3.48
CA MET A 39 12.94 4.13 -3.54
C MET A 39 12.36 4.29 -4.95
N LEU A 40 12.02 3.16 -5.58
CA LEU A 40 11.23 3.14 -6.81
C LEU A 40 9.74 3.11 -6.49
N VAL A 41 8.95 3.91 -7.19
CA VAL A 41 7.49 3.95 -7.09
C VAL A 41 6.88 3.52 -8.42
N LEU A 42 5.91 2.61 -8.38
CA LEU A 42 5.20 2.11 -9.55
C LEU A 42 3.69 2.11 -9.27
N TYR A 43 2.90 2.61 -10.22
CA TYR A 43 1.45 2.54 -10.18
C TYR A 43 0.98 1.21 -10.76
N VAL A 44 0.15 0.49 -10.02
CA VAL A 44 -0.25 -0.89 -10.34
C VAL A 44 -1.72 -0.90 -10.75
N LEU A 45 -2.00 -1.25 -12.01
CA LEU A 45 -3.33 -1.17 -12.59
C LEU A 45 -3.77 -2.50 -13.19
N GLY A 46 -5.05 -2.83 -13.00
CA GLY A 46 -5.78 -3.82 -13.80
C GLY A 46 -6.60 -3.15 -14.90
N ARG A 47 -7.29 -3.97 -15.70
CA ARG A 47 -8.19 -3.49 -16.75
C ARG A 47 -9.53 -3.09 -16.14
N HIS A 48 -9.97 -1.85 -16.36
CA HIS A 48 -11.13 -1.28 -15.67
C HIS A 48 -12.45 -1.57 -16.42
N PRO A 49 -13.57 -1.88 -15.73
CA PRO A 49 -14.83 -2.23 -16.38
C PRO A 49 -15.46 -1.09 -17.20
N SER A 50 -15.19 0.18 -16.89
CA SER A 50 -15.72 1.32 -17.66
C SER A 50 -15.23 1.36 -19.11
N HIS A 51 -14.11 0.69 -19.39
CA HIS A 51 -13.48 0.64 -20.71
C HIS A 51 -13.64 -0.75 -21.35
N GLY A 52 -14.65 -1.52 -20.95
CA GLY A 52 -14.87 -2.87 -21.46
C GLY A 52 -13.76 -3.87 -21.09
N TYR A 53 -12.99 -3.56 -20.04
CA TYR A 53 -11.75 -4.26 -19.69
C TYR A 53 -10.63 -4.15 -20.72
N ASP A 54 -10.60 -3.06 -21.49
CA ASP A 54 -9.41 -2.58 -22.19
C ASP A 54 -8.74 -1.44 -21.41
N TYR A 55 -7.55 -1.02 -21.85
CA TYR A 55 -6.86 0.16 -21.31
C TYR A 55 -7.30 1.41 -22.06
N SER A 56 -7.59 2.48 -21.32
CA SER A 56 -7.94 3.77 -21.91
C SER A 56 -6.74 4.37 -22.67
N ALA A 57 -7.03 5.16 -23.71
CA ALA A 57 -5.98 5.91 -24.43
C ALA A 57 -5.18 6.82 -23.48
N ALA A 58 -5.86 7.38 -22.47
CA ALA A 58 -5.25 8.19 -21.43
C ALA A 58 -4.22 7.42 -20.59
N LEU A 59 -4.52 6.17 -20.20
CA LEU A 59 -3.58 5.35 -19.45
C LEU A 59 -2.39 4.93 -20.31
N LEU A 60 -2.60 4.63 -21.59
CA LEU A 60 -1.52 4.30 -22.52
C LEU A 60 -0.57 5.48 -22.71
N GLU A 61 -1.11 6.71 -22.85
CA GLU A 61 -0.33 7.94 -22.90
C GLU A 61 0.43 8.17 -21.59
N GLU A 62 -0.23 8.03 -20.44
CA GLU A 62 0.38 8.16 -19.12
C GLU A 62 1.55 7.17 -18.95
N ALA A 63 1.36 5.90 -19.31
CA ALA A 63 2.38 4.87 -19.23
C ALA A 63 3.61 5.21 -20.09
N ALA A 64 3.39 5.69 -21.32
CA ALA A 64 4.46 6.12 -22.22
C ALA A 64 5.16 7.41 -21.75
N GLN A 65 4.44 8.28 -21.05
CA GLN A 65 4.96 9.54 -20.52
C GLN A 65 5.78 9.34 -19.23
N TRP A 66 5.41 8.42 -18.36
CA TRP A 66 6.03 8.35 -17.03
C TRP A 66 6.90 7.11 -16.81
N ASN A 67 6.71 6.04 -17.59
CA ASN A 67 7.43 4.76 -17.45
C ASN A 67 7.35 4.18 -16.01
N ASP A 68 6.32 4.53 -15.25
CA ASP A 68 6.10 4.13 -13.86
C ASP A 68 4.79 3.36 -13.67
N VAL A 69 4.17 2.92 -14.78
CA VAL A 69 2.91 2.16 -14.79
C VAL A 69 3.18 0.67 -15.00
N VAL A 70 2.63 -0.16 -14.12
CA VAL A 70 2.61 -1.62 -14.22
C VAL A 70 1.18 -2.08 -14.52
N ALA A 71 1.01 -2.65 -15.71
CA ALA A 71 -0.21 -3.32 -16.13
C ALA A 71 -0.19 -4.78 -15.65
N LEU A 72 -1.08 -5.12 -14.71
CA LEU A 72 -1.27 -6.50 -14.27
C LEU A 72 -2.25 -7.24 -15.19
N PRO A 73 -2.06 -8.55 -15.40
CA PRO A 73 -2.95 -9.38 -16.23
C PRO A 73 -4.25 -9.73 -15.47
N MET A 74 -5.00 -8.72 -15.05
CA MET A 74 -6.24 -8.86 -14.29
C MET A 74 -7.29 -7.84 -14.72
N ASN A 75 -8.54 -8.13 -14.36
CA ASN A 75 -9.64 -7.18 -14.45
C ASN A 75 -9.92 -6.62 -13.06
N GLU A 76 -10.19 -5.32 -12.99
CA GLU A 76 -10.73 -4.68 -11.79
C GLU A 76 -12.12 -5.24 -11.49
N GLY A 77 -12.47 -5.26 -10.20
CA GLY A 77 -13.83 -5.55 -9.78
C GLY A 77 -14.76 -4.36 -10.00
N ARG A 78 -16.06 -4.62 -10.10
CA ARG A 78 -17.06 -3.55 -10.20
C ARG A 78 -17.30 -2.92 -8.83
N VAL A 79 -17.26 -1.60 -8.79
CA VAL A 79 -17.71 -0.83 -7.61
C VAL A 79 -19.22 -0.88 -7.53
N THR A 80 -19.76 -1.21 -6.35
CA THR A 80 -21.21 -1.29 -6.11
C THR A 80 -21.70 -0.44 -4.95
N THR A 81 -20.82 0.34 -4.33
CA THR A 81 -21.16 1.26 -3.23
C THR A 81 -21.04 2.72 -3.67
N ASN A 82 -21.54 3.64 -2.85
CA ASN A 82 -21.42 5.08 -3.06
C ASN A 82 -20.21 5.68 -2.34
N LYS A 83 -19.23 4.85 -1.97
CA LYS A 83 -18.00 5.30 -1.32
C LYS A 83 -17.29 6.29 -2.24
N THR A 84 -16.67 7.33 -1.67
CA THR A 84 -15.85 8.28 -2.44
C THR A 84 -14.37 8.16 -2.07
N ILE A 85 -13.50 8.73 -2.91
CA ILE A 85 -12.05 8.69 -2.69
C ILE A 85 -11.72 9.50 -1.44
N GLY A 86 -10.96 8.92 -0.51
CA GLY A 86 -10.64 9.56 0.77
C GLY A 86 -11.62 9.24 1.91
N ASP A 87 -12.65 8.44 1.65
CA ASP A 87 -13.60 7.99 2.69
C ASP A 87 -13.25 6.62 3.25
N TYR A 88 -13.72 6.36 4.47
CA TYR A 88 -13.75 5.03 5.07
C TYR A 88 -14.89 4.16 4.48
N GLY A 89 -14.73 2.83 4.52
CA GLY A 89 -15.74 1.85 4.08
C GLY A 89 -15.26 0.93 2.96
N ASP A 90 -16.17 0.12 2.40
CA ASP A 90 -15.89 -0.83 1.31
C ASP A 90 -16.37 -0.33 -0.07
N TRP A 91 -15.77 -0.86 -1.13
CA TRP A 91 -16.13 -0.54 -2.52
C TRP A 91 -17.11 -1.57 -3.12
N GLY A 92 -17.48 -2.58 -2.34
CA GLY A 92 -18.25 -3.74 -2.78
C GLY A 92 -17.36 -4.96 -3.07
N ASP A 93 -17.96 -6.14 -2.98
CA ASP A 93 -17.24 -7.41 -2.89
C ASP A 93 -16.32 -7.69 -4.07
N GLU A 94 -16.76 -7.39 -5.30
CA GLU A 94 -15.93 -7.56 -6.49
C GLU A 94 -14.71 -6.63 -6.46
N ALA A 95 -14.92 -5.34 -6.14
CA ALA A 95 -13.86 -4.33 -6.08
C ALA A 95 -12.84 -4.68 -4.98
N ASP A 96 -13.32 -5.09 -3.81
CA ASP A 96 -12.51 -5.50 -2.67
C ASP A 96 -11.67 -6.76 -3.00
N VAL A 97 -12.28 -7.78 -3.60
CA VAL A 97 -11.56 -8.97 -4.09
C VAL A 97 -10.54 -8.60 -5.18
N GLY A 98 -10.90 -7.66 -6.06
CA GLY A 98 -9.99 -7.07 -7.05
C GLY A 98 -8.78 -6.41 -6.39
N MET A 99 -8.97 -5.63 -5.33
CA MET A 99 -7.89 -4.99 -4.58
C MET A 99 -6.94 -6.01 -3.93
N THR A 100 -7.49 -7.08 -3.34
CA THR A 100 -6.68 -8.16 -2.77
C THR A 100 -5.88 -8.89 -3.84
N ARG A 101 -6.49 -9.21 -4.99
CA ARG A 101 -5.81 -9.80 -6.14
C ARG A 101 -4.66 -8.92 -6.61
N LYS A 102 -4.92 -7.61 -6.77
CA LYS A 102 -3.93 -6.63 -7.20
C LYS A 102 -2.76 -6.54 -6.23
N THR A 103 -3.05 -6.54 -4.93
CA THR A 103 -2.05 -6.56 -3.86
C THR A 103 -1.17 -7.81 -3.93
N TYR A 104 -1.78 -8.99 -4.03
CA TYR A 104 -1.03 -10.24 -4.20
C TYR A 104 -0.11 -10.18 -5.42
N MET A 105 -0.67 -9.81 -6.58
CA MET A 105 0.07 -9.76 -7.84
C MET A 105 1.19 -8.72 -7.82
N TRP A 106 1.02 -7.60 -7.12
CA TRP A 106 2.08 -6.62 -6.89
C TRP A 106 3.27 -7.25 -6.14
N PHE A 107 3.01 -7.89 -4.99
CA PHE A 107 4.08 -8.54 -4.24
C PHE A 107 4.73 -9.65 -5.07
N ASP A 108 3.92 -10.43 -5.77
CA ASP A 108 4.37 -11.55 -6.62
C ASP A 108 5.28 -11.09 -7.76
N LEU A 109 4.94 -9.95 -8.38
CA LEU A 109 5.76 -9.33 -9.43
C LEU A 109 7.03 -8.69 -8.85
N ALA A 110 6.87 -7.85 -7.82
CA ALA A 110 7.93 -7.01 -7.29
C ALA A 110 9.09 -7.85 -6.74
N HIS A 111 8.79 -8.96 -6.05
CA HIS A 111 9.83 -9.83 -5.52
C HIS A 111 10.62 -10.52 -6.64
N ARG A 112 10.02 -10.80 -7.81
CA ARG A 112 10.74 -11.42 -8.93
C ARG A 112 11.56 -10.40 -9.73
N LEU A 113 10.98 -9.23 -10.01
CA LEU A 113 11.60 -8.23 -10.87
C LEU A 113 12.69 -7.40 -10.18
N PHE A 114 12.59 -7.22 -8.86
CA PHE A 114 13.53 -6.39 -8.10
C PHE A 114 14.34 -7.24 -7.11
N PRO A 115 15.26 -8.11 -7.57
CA PRO A 115 15.94 -9.07 -6.70
C PRO A 115 16.83 -8.40 -5.63
N THR A 116 17.23 -7.15 -5.85
CA THR A 116 18.06 -6.34 -4.94
C THR A 116 17.24 -5.50 -3.96
N ALA A 117 15.93 -5.38 -4.14
CA ALA A 117 15.06 -4.64 -3.23
C ALA A 117 14.95 -5.38 -1.90
N ARG A 118 15.31 -4.72 -0.79
CA ARG A 118 15.26 -5.30 0.56
C ARG A 118 13.85 -5.29 1.16
N TYR A 119 13.05 -4.32 0.73
CA TYR A 119 11.71 -4.07 1.21
C TYR A 119 10.77 -3.86 0.02
N ILE A 120 9.56 -4.38 0.14
CA ILE A 120 8.48 -4.21 -0.83
C ILE A 120 7.30 -3.59 -0.09
N THR A 121 6.82 -2.48 -0.62
CA THR A 121 5.81 -1.63 0.02
C THR A 121 4.57 -1.56 -0.85
N LYS A 122 3.40 -1.55 -0.21
CA LYS A 122 2.12 -1.12 -0.79
C LYS A 122 1.72 0.21 -0.16
N GLY A 123 1.15 1.12 -0.94
CA GLY A 123 0.44 2.28 -0.40
C GLY A 123 -0.62 2.78 -1.36
N ASP A 124 -1.61 3.50 -0.84
CA ASP A 124 -2.74 3.98 -1.63
C ASP A 124 -2.40 5.26 -2.41
N ASP A 125 -3.21 5.59 -3.41
CA ASP A 125 -3.03 6.80 -4.23
C ASP A 125 -3.59 8.08 -3.58
N ASP A 126 -4.19 7.98 -2.40
CA ASP A 126 -4.63 9.11 -1.56
C ASP A 126 -3.76 9.33 -0.31
N ILE A 127 -2.52 8.80 -0.32
CA ILE A 127 -1.49 9.13 0.66
C ILE A 127 -0.52 10.22 0.17
N PHE A 128 0.05 10.94 1.12
CA PHE A 128 1.28 11.69 0.97
C PHE A 128 2.38 11.05 1.83
N LEU A 129 3.48 10.63 1.21
CA LEU A 129 4.61 10.01 1.90
C LEU A 129 5.80 10.96 1.95
N ARG A 130 6.29 11.27 3.16
CA ARG A 130 7.56 11.94 3.40
C ARG A 130 8.71 10.95 3.23
N VAL A 131 9.14 10.77 1.99
CA VAL A 131 10.09 9.73 1.58
C VAL A 131 11.42 9.76 2.34
N PRO A 132 12.07 10.92 2.59
CA PRO A 132 13.35 10.93 3.28
C PRO A 132 13.28 10.30 4.67
N LEU A 133 12.19 10.56 5.40
CA LEU A 133 11.95 10.01 6.74
C LEU A 133 11.65 8.51 6.67
N PHE A 134 10.80 8.09 5.74
CA PHE A 134 10.49 6.69 5.51
C PHE A 134 11.75 5.86 5.19
N VAL A 135 12.59 6.32 4.26
CA VAL A 135 13.83 5.65 3.90
C VAL A 135 14.84 5.66 5.04
N ALA A 136 14.88 6.73 5.85
CA ALA A 136 15.73 6.79 7.04
C ALA A 136 15.35 5.69 8.05
N TYR A 137 14.06 5.47 8.31
CA TYR A 137 13.63 4.34 9.14
C TYR A 137 14.00 3.00 8.54
N LEU A 138 13.74 2.76 7.26
CA LEU A 138 14.10 1.47 6.62
C LEU A 138 15.58 1.13 6.72
N ARG A 139 16.48 2.13 6.79
CA ARG A 139 17.93 1.91 6.96
C ARG A 139 18.31 1.40 8.35
N LEU A 140 17.47 1.65 9.36
CA LEU A 140 17.69 1.21 10.74
C LEU A 140 17.09 -0.18 11.03
N LEU A 141 16.24 -0.68 10.13
CA LEU A 141 15.54 -1.94 10.34
C LEU A 141 16.36 -3.16 9.89
N PRO A 142 16.10 -4.34 10.48
CA PRO A 142 16.55 -5.61 9.93
C PRO A 142 16.12 -5.79 8.46
N ARG A 143 16.94 -6.49 7.67
CA ARG A 143 16.65 -6.72 6.23
C ARG A 143 15.67 -7.88 5.99
N ARG A 144 15.29 -8.59 7.05
CA ARG A 144 14.55 -9.86 7.01
C ARG A 144 13.49 -9.89 8.09
N GLY A 145 12.40 -10.61 7.82
CA GLY A 145 11.29 -10.79 8.75
C GLY A 145 10.45 -9.55 9.06
N ILE A 146 10.57 -8.45 8.30
CA ILE A 146 9.87 -7.20 8.63
C ILE A 146 8.44 -7.20 8.09
N TYR A 147 7.50 -6.84 8.97
CA TYR A 147 6.17 -6.37 8.62
C TYR A 147 5.95 -5.01 9.30
N MET A 148 5.94 -3.93 8.53
CA MET A 148 5.91 -2.54 9.01
C MET A 148 4.64 -1.81 8.56
N GLY A 149 4.01 -1.06 9.46
CA GLY A 149 2.89 -0.17 9.13
C GLY A 149 2.17 0.36 10.38
N TYR A 150 1.04 1.05 10.18
CA TYR A 150 0.17 1.42 11.29
C TYR A 150 -0.58 0.19 11.79
N HIS A 151 -0.17 -0.30 12.96
CA HIS A 151 -0.65 -1.57 13.47
C HIS A 151 -2.05 -1.42 14.07
N LEU A 152 -3.05 -1.88 13.35
CA LEU A 152 -4.40 -2.02 13.84
C LEU A 152 -4.47 -3.30 14.66
N GLY A 153 -4.98 -3.18 15.90
CA GLY A 153 -5.14 -4.30 16.81
C GLY A 153 -6.07 -5.38 16.27
N PHE A 154 -6.47 -6.32 17.13
CA PHE A 154 -7.30 -7.43 16.70
C PHE A 154 -8.71 -6.96 16.28
N THR A 155 -9.01 -6.92 14.98
CA THR A 155 -10.35 -6.58 14.47
C THR A 155 -11.07 -7.86 14.03
N GLN A 156 -12.34 -8.02 14.42
CA GLN A 156 -13.13 -9.16 13.94
C GLN A 156 -13.43 -8.99 12.45
N PHE A 157 -13.46 -10.10 11.70
CA PHE A 157 -13.91 -10.10 10.32
C PHE A 157 -15.45 -10.17 10.30
N TRP A 158 -16.08 -9.02 10.57
CA TRP A 158 -17.52 -8.89 10.83
C TRP A 158 -18.41 -9.45 9.72
N LYS A 159 -17.95 -9.36 8.47
CA LYS A 159 -18.73 -9.76 7.28
C LYS A 159 -19.15 -11.23 7.31
N MET A 160 -18.41 -12.10 7.99
CA MET A 160 -18.70 -13.54 8.08
C MET A 160 -18.56 -14.15 9.48
N GLY A 161 -18.44 -13.34 10.53
CA GLY A 161 -18.23 -13.85 11.89
C GLY A 161 -16.95 -14.68 12.06
N LEU A 162 -15.97 -14.49 11.17
CA LEU A 162 -14.72 -15.23 11.18
C LEU A 162 -13.70 -14.57 12.12
N PRO A 163 -12.74 -15.34 12.69
CA PRO A 163 -11.70 -14.76 13.51
C PRO A 163 -10.89 -13.69 12.77
N GLY A 164 -10.56 -12.64 13.50
CA GLY A 164 -9.68 -11.56 13.07
C GLY A 164 -8.19 -11.90 13.09
N SER A 165 -7.38 -10.95 12.65
CA SER A 165 -5.97 -10.83 13.03
C SER A 165 -5.64 -9.38 13.38
N ALA A 166 -4.53 -9.16 14.08
CA ALA A 166 -3.89 -7.85 14.00
C ALA A 166 -3.32 -7.68 12.59
N PHE A 167 -3.25 -6.46 12.08
CA PHE A 167 -2.79 -6.20 10.71
C PHE A 167 -2.23 -4.78 10.59
N MET A 168 -1.49 -4.53 9.52
CA MET A 168 -1.04 -3.19 9.19
C MET A 168 -2.09 -2.52 8.30
N CYS A 169 -2.49 -1.29 8.63
CA CYS A 169 -3.51 -0.56 7.90
C CYS A 169 -3.25 -0.53 6.39
N GLY A 170 -4.28 -0.83 5.60
CA GLY A 170 -4.19 -0.97 4.16
C GLY A 170 -3.59 0.21 3.42
N CYS A 171 -3.76 1.45 3.91
CA CYS A 171 -3.29 2.60 3.15
C CYS A 171 -1.77 2.69 3.00
N PHE A 172 -0.99 2.05 3.87
CA PHE A 172 0.46 1.93 3.68
C PHE A 172 1.07 0.85 4.58
N TYR A 173 1.79 -0.10 3.98
CA TYR A 173 2.59 -1.07 4.74
C TYR A 173 3.76 -1.63 3.91
N THR A 174 4.76 -2.14 4.61
CA THR A 174 6.01 -2.63 4.04
C THR A 174 6.35 -4.01 4.58
N LEU A 175 6.69 -4.92 3.67
CA LEU A 175 7.25 -6.22 3.97
C LEU A 175 8.74 -6.23 3.65
N SER A 176 9.57 -6.93 4.43
CA SER A 176 10.88 -7.34 3.91
C SER A 176 10.69 -8.33 2.77
N ARG A 177 11.71 -8.44 1.92
CA ARG A 177 11.69 -9.28 0.73
C ARG A 177 11.28 -10.73 1.00
N ASP A 178 11.82 -11.32 2.06
CA ASP A 178 11.56 -12.71 2.45
C ASP A 178 10.14 -12.93 3.00
N VAL A 179 9.57 -11.92 3.68
CA VAL A 179 8.16 -11.95 4.12
C VAL A 179 7.22 -11.85 2.91
N ALA A 180 7.53 -10.97 1.96
CA ALA A 180 6.77 -10.87 0.71
C ALA A 180 6.84 -12.18 -0.11
N GLU A 181 8.02 -12.82 -0.17
CA GLU A 181 8.19 -14.12 -0.83
C GLU A 181 7.36 -15.22 -0.14
N ALA A 182 7.36 -15.27 1.20
CA ALA A 182 6.57 -16.23 1.96
C ALA A 182 5.06 -16.07 1.74
N LEU A 183 4.56 -14.82 1.70
CA LEU A 183 3.17 -14.53 1.38
C LEU A 183 2.78 -15.10 0.02
N VAL A 184 3.54 -14.79 -1.03
CA VAL A 184 3.15 -15.11 -2.41
C VAL A 184 3.41 -16.57 -2.79
N SER A 185 4.28 -17.24 -2.04
CA SER A 185 4.54 -18.68 -2.18
C SER A 185 3.45 -19.56 -1.58
N TYR A 186 2.52 -19.00 -0.80
CA TYR A 186 1.39 -19.76 -0.25
C TYR A 186 0.40 -20.13 -1.37
N GLU A 187 0.42 -21.40 -1.79
CA GLU A 187 -0.33 -21.90 -2.94
C GLU A 187 -1.85 -21.65 -2.87
N PRO A 188 -2.53 -21.83 -1.72
CA PRO A 188 -3.96 -21.52 -1.63
C PRO A 188 -4.28 -20.06 -1.92
N LEU A 189 -3.45 -19.12 -1.45
CA LEU A 189 -3.61 -17.69 -1.76
C LEU A 189 -3.33 -17.42 -3.24
N ARG A 190 -2.25 -17.98 -3.78
CA ARG A 190 -1.92 -17.88 -5.21
C ARG A 190 -3.09 -18.34 -6.07
N ARG A 191 -3.69 -19.49 -5.74
CA ARG A 191 -4.83 -20.04 -6.46
C ARG A 191 -5.99 -19.05 -6.50
N LEU A 192 -6.36 -18.44 -5.38
CA LEU A 192 -7.44 -17.44 -5.33
C LEU A 192 -7.12 -16.17 -6.13
N ALA A 193 -5.86 -15.73 -6.13
CA ALA A 193 -5.45 -14.56 -6.91
C ALA A 193 -5.67 -14.75 -8.42
N TYR A 194 -5.58 -15.97 -8.95
CA TYR A 194 -5.81 -16.25 -10.37
C TYR A 194 -7.19 -16.87 -10.68
N LEU A 195 -8.00 -17.16 -9.65
CA LEU A 195 -9.34 -17.71 -9.80
C LEU A 195 -10.37 -16.58 -9.99
N PRO A 196 -11.26 -16.64 -11.01
CA PRO A 196 -12.37 -15.69 -11.12
C PRO A 196 -13.28 -15.72 -9.88
N TYR A 197 -13.67 -14.54 -9.42
CA TYR A 197 -14.61 -14.42 -8.30
C TYR A 197 -16.04 -14.63 -8.78
N SER A 198 -16.84 -15.31 -7.97
CA SER A 198 -18.30 -15.39 -8.12
C SER A 198 -18.94 -15.58 -6.75
N LYS A 199 -20.23 -15.25 -6.64
CA LYS A 199 -20.95 -15.36 -5.37
C LYS A 199 -21.07 -16.79 -4.86
N GLU A 200 -21.12 -17.76 -5.75
CA GLU A 200 -21.14 -19.19 -5.41
C GLU A 200 -19.83 -19.66 -4.75
N ARG A 201 -18.75 -18.90 -4.92
CA ARG A 201 -17.42 -19.19 -4.35
C ARG A 201 -17.05 -18.25 -3.20
N ASP A 202 -17.96 -17.38 -2.75
CA ASP A 202 -17.66 -16.31 -1.81
C ASP A 202 -17.01 -16.82 -0.51
N GLU A 203 -17.49 -17.96 0.00
CA GLU A 203 -16.92 -18.62 1.18
C GLU A 203 -15.43 -18.99 0.99
N GLU A 204 -15.05 -19.44 -0.21
CA GLU A 204 -13.67 -19.82 -0.54
C GLU A 204 -12.72 -18.61 -0.44
N PHE A 205 -13.19 -17.44 -0.87
CA PHE A 205 -12.47 -16.17 -0.79
C PHE A 205 -12.42 -15.67 0.66
N ALA A 206 -13.52 -15.74 1.39
CA ALA A 206 -13.59 -15.23 2.75
C ALA A 206 -12.74 -16.00 3.77
N LEU A 207 -12.52 -17.31 3.56
CA LEU A 207 -11.66 -18.13 4.41
C LEU A 207 -10.23 -17.57 4.52
N LEU A 208 -9.70 -17.00 3.44
CA LEU A 208 -8.41 -16.30 3.42
C LEU A 208 -8.54 -14.77 3.54
N ARG A 209 -9.69 -14.28 4.00
CA ARG A 209 -9.99 -12.85 4.22
C ARG A 209 -9.84 -12.02 2.94
N PHE A 210 -10.12 -12.61 1.78
CA PHE A 210 -9.77 -12.02 0.48
C PHE A 210 -10.59 -10.76 0.11
N HIS A 211 -11.57 -10.36 0.93
CA HIS A 211 -12.28 -9.08 0.79
C HIS A 211 -11.57 -7.89 1.48
N ASN A 212 -10.48 -8.14 2.19
CA ASN A 212 -9.68 -7.10 2.83
C ASN A 212 -8.22 -7.47 2.62
N GLU A 213 -7.54 -6.76 1.75
CA GLU A 213 -6.19 -7.07 1.31
C GLU A 213 -5.18 -7.03 2.45
N ASP A 214 -5.34 -6.10 3.38
CA ASP A 214 -4.48 -5.88 4.53
C ASP A 214 -4.69 -6.94 5.61
N VAL A 215 -5.95 -7.29 5.88
CA VAL A 215 -6.31 -8.42 6.74
C VAL A 215 -5.86 -9.75 6.11
N MET A 216 -5.98 -9.92 4.79
CA MET A 216 -5.50 -11.11 4.07
C MET A 216 -4.00 -11.28 4.25
N VAL A 217 -3.21 -10.22 4.05
CA VAL A 217 -1.75 -10.28 4.20
C VAL A 217 -1.37 -10.74 5.61
N ALA A 218 -1.98 -10.15 6.64
CA ALA A 218 -1.72 -10.53 8.01
C ALA A 218 -2.19 -11.96 8.33
N TRP A 219 -3.42 -12.31 7.94
CA TRP A 219 -3.99 -13.63 8.18
C TRP A 219 -3.13 -14.73 7.57
N VAL A 220 -2.73 -14.58 6.30
CA VAL A 220 -1.91 -15.58 5.62
C VAL A 220 -0.54 -15.70 6.26
N LEU A 221 0.14 -14.60 6.57
CA LEU A 221 1.46 -14.65 7.18
C LEU A 221 1.44 -15.24 8.60
N GLU A 222 0.45 -14.88 9.42
CA GLU A 222 0.38 -15.26 10.83
C GLU A 222 -0.26 -16.62 11.08
N LYS A 223 -1.33 -16.94 10.35
CA LYS A 223 -2.19 -18.10 10.66
C LYS A 223 -1.96 -19.26 9.71
N GLU A 224 -1.79 -18.97 8.43
CA GLU A 224 -1.65 -19.99 7.38
C GLU A 224 -0.19 -20.42 7.25
N VAL A 225 0.69 -19.49 6.88
CA VAL A 225 2.13 -19.72 6.70
C VAL A 225 2.85 -19.84 8.03
N LYS A 226 2.37 -19.11 9.06
CA LYS A 226 3.01 -19.02 10.39
C LYS A 226 4.50 -18.65 10.27
N TYR A 227 4.77 -17.60 9.50
CA TYR A 227 6.14 -17.19 9.18
C TYR A 227 6.91 -16.83 10.45
N GLN A 228 8.15 -17.33 10.57
CA GLN A 228 9.02 -17.07 11.71
C GLN A 228 10.50 -16.90 11.27
N PRO A 229 11.26 -15.97 11.89
CA PRO A 229 10.80 -14.95 12.83
C PRO A 229 10.11 -13.78 12.09
N MET A 230 8.92 -13.40 12.55
CA MET A 230 8.27 -12.15 12.14
C MET A 230 8.64 -11.04 13.13
N VAL A 231 8.99 -9.87 12.61
CA VAL A 231 9.30 -8.65 13.36
C VAL A 231 8.34 -7.55 12.92
N TYR A 232 7.46 -7.16 13.83
CA TYR A 232 6.49 -6.10 13.63
C TYR A 232 7.14 -4.73 13.88
N VAL A 233 7.10 -3.87 12.88
CA VAL A 233 7.49 -2.47 13.04
C VAL A 233 6.21 -1.64 13.13
N LYS A 234 5.80 -1.35 14.37
CA LYS A 234 4.52 -0.71 14.68
C LYS A 234 4.72 0.80 14.62
N VAL A 235 4.30 1.41 13.51
CA VAL A 235 4.44 2.84 13.27
C VAL A 235 3.38 3.60 14.11
N PRO A 236 3.78 4.52 15.00
CA PRO A 236 2.85 5.29 15.82
C PRO A 236 2.08 6.34 15.02
N ASP A 237 1.00 6.83 15.63
CA ASP A 237 0.09 7.85 15.07
C ASP A 237 0.74 9.20 14.79
N CYS A 238 1.85 9.53 15.47
CA CYS A 238 2.65 10.73 15.16
C CYS A 238 3.29 10.68 13.75
N HIS A 239 3.54 9.49 13.21
CA HIS A 239 4.12 9.28 11.89
C HIS A 239 3.06 8.89 10.87
N PHE A 240 2.00 8.23 11.29
CA PHE A 240 0.97 7.71 10.41
C PHE A 240 -0.42 8.10 10.90
N HIS A 241 -1.06 9.01 10.19
CA HIS A 241 -2.38 9.51 10.54
C HIS A 241 -3.09 10.09 9.31
N ASP A 242 -4.38 10.37 9.44
CA ASP A 242 -5.14 11.10 8.43
C ASP A 242 -4.65 12.54 8.30
N ALA A 243 -4.85 13.16 7.12
CA ALA A 243 -4.55 14.57 6.90
C ALA A 243 -5.36 15.48 7.83
N ARG A 244 -6.60 15.10 8.12
CA ARG A 244 -7.57 15.87 8.89
C ARG A 244 -8.37 14.98 9.82
N ASN A 245 -8.87 15.54 10.92
CA ASN A 245 -9.85 14.88 11.77
C ASN A 245 -11.28 15.04 11.22
N GLY A 246 -12.27 14.47 11.92
CA GLY A 246 -13.68 14.57 11.53
C GLY A 246 -14.27 15.99 11.51
N THR A 247 -13.62 16.99 12.11
CA THR A 247 -14.02 18.41 12.02
C THR A 247 -13.29 19.16 10.91
N GLY A 248 -12.46 18.47 10.12
CA GLY A 248 -11.66 19.05 9.04
C GLY A 248 -10.37 19.74 9.49
N HIS A 249 -10.03 19.70 10.80
CA HIS A 249 -8.78 20.27 11.31
C HIS A 249 -7.59 19.42 10.86
N SER A 250 -6.51 20.08 10.42
CA SER A 250 -5.28 19.41 10.03
C SER A 250 -4.66 18.67 11.22
N LEU A 251 -4.28 17.41 11.01
CA LEU A 251 -3.53 16.58 11.96
C LEU A 251 -2.04 16.52 11.64
N VAL A 252 -1.58 17.27 10.63
CA VAL A 252 -0.21 17.21 10.13
C VAL A 252 0.76 17.86 11.11
N VAL A 253 1.74 17.09 11.56
CA VAL A 253 2.77 17.47 12.54
C VAL A 253 4.16 17.40 11.91
N PRO A 254 5.19 18.00 12.53
CA PRO A 254 6.56 17.95 12.00
C PRO A 254 7.14 16.54 11.86
N THR A 255 6.59 15.55 12.55
CA THR A 255 7.04 14.15 12.55
C THR A 255 6.22 13.26 11.60
N SER A 256 5.19 13.80 10.93
CA SER A 256 4.38 13.05 9.98
C SER A 256 5.25 12.40 8.89
N MET A 257 5.02 11.11 8.64
CA MET A 257 5.69 10.31 7.63
C MET A 257 4.72 9.89 6.52
N CYS A 258 3.61 9.25 6.87
CA CYS A 258 2.56 8.85 5.94
C CYS A 258 1.26 9.55 6.35
N VAL A 259 0.80 10.46 5.52
CA VAL A 259 -0.46 11.19 5.72
C VAL A 259 -1.50 10.58 4.79
N HIS A 260 -2.61 10.09 5.33
CA HIS A 260 -3.67 9.41 4.57
C HIS A 260 -4.91 10.29 4.36
N HIS A 261 -5.83 9.87 3.49
CA HIS A 261 -7.03 10.61 3.10
C HIS A 261 -6.72 12.05 2.67
N VAL A 262 -5.61 12.23 1.95
CA VAL A 262 -5.14 13.55 1.52
C VAL A 262 -6.10 14.08 0.47
N ARG A 263 -6.55 15.33 0.60
CA ARG A 263 -7.38 15.99 -0.41
C ARG A 263 -6.50 16.53 -1.54
N GLU A 264 -7.08 16.73 -2.72
CA GLU A 264 -6.31 17.17 -3.89
C GLU A 264 -5.60 18.51 -3.63
N GLU A 265 -6.27 19.44 -2.95
CA GLU A 265 -5.75 20.75 -2.58
C GLU A 265 -4.63 20.70 -1.52
N ASP A 266 -4.53 19.61 -0.74
CA ASP A 266 -3.59 19.52 0.38
C ASP A 266 -2.18 19.08 -0.08
N TYR A 267 -2.04 18.45 -1.24
CA TYR A 267 -0.77 17.92 -1.74
C TYR A 267 0.34 18.98 -1.87
N ALA A 268 0.02 20.14 -2.45
CA ALA A 268 0.98 21.23 -2.62
C ALA A 268 1.40 21.83 -1.26
N ALA A 269 0.46 21.96 -0.31
CA ALA A 269 0.74 22.46 1.03
C ALA A 269 1.62 21.49 1.83
N LEU A 270 1.37 20.18 1.73
CA LEU A 270 2.21 19.15 2.33
C LEU A 270 3.63 19.17 1.73
N MET A 271 3.75 19.32 0.41
CA MET A 271 5.05 19.45 -0.23
C MET A 271 5.77 20.73 0.18
N ALA A 272 5.08 21.86 0.29
CA ALA A 272 5.69 23.10 0.78
C ALA A 272 6.17 22.98 2.23
N ARG A 273 5.42 22.25 3.07
CA ARG A 273 5.76 22.04 4.47
C ARG A 273 6.98 21.15 4.67
N PHE A 274 7.10 20.08 3.89
CA PHE A 274 8.13 19.06 4.07
C PHE A 274 9.27 19.11 3.04
N GLY A 275 9.12 19.87 1.95
CA GLY A 275 9.94 19.79 0.74
C GLY A 275 11.44 20.09 0.89
N ASN A 276 11.84 20.74 1.98
CA ASN A 276 13.26 20.98 2.31
C ASN A 276 13.93 19.83 3.08
N ASP A 277 13.20 18.74 3.33
CA ASP A 277 13.72 17.60 4.07
C ASP A 277 14.68 16.74 3.22
N THR A 278 15.93 16.67 3.65
CA THR A 278 16.99 15.91 2.96
C THR A 278 17.68 14.89 3.87
N SER A 279 17.59 15.06 5.18
CA SER A 279 18.26 14.19 6.17
C SER A 279 17.52 14.25 7.51
N PRO A 280 16.30 13.71 7.58
CA PRO A 280 15.55 13.70 8.82
C PRO A 280 16.22 12.78 9.84
N VAL A 281 16.13 13.16 11.11
CA VAL A 281 16.55 12.29 12.22
C VAL A 281 15.52 11.18 12.36
N ALA A 282 15.97 9.93 12.25
CA ALA A 282 15.16 8.75 12.49
C ALA A 282 15.77 7.95 13.64
N ARG A 283 14.93 7.51 14.56
CA ARG A 283 15.32 6.64 15.68
C ARG A 283 14.30 5.53 15.85
N VAL A 284 14.78 4.35 16.20
CA VAL A 284 13.92 3.19 16.48
C VAL A 284 14.24 2.64 17.85
N ASP A 285 13.22 2.16 18.54
CA ASP A 285 13.37 1.42 19.78
C ASP A 285 12.92 -0.03 19.59
N ARG A 286 13.71 -0.97 20.14
CA ARG A 286 13.42 -2.40 20.10
C ARG A 286 12.96 -2.82 21.48
N VAL A 287 11.65 -2.82 21.66
CA VAL A 287 11.00 -3.12 22.95
C VAL A 287 10.94 -4.62 23.22
N PHE A 288 10.80 -5.44 22.16
CA PHE A 288 10.79 -6.90 22.21
C PHE A 288 11.58 -7.50 21.05
N ASP A 289 11.93 -8.78 21.11
CA ASP A 289 12.65 -9.48 20.04
C ASP A 289 11.93 -9.42 18.68
N ASP A 290 10.60 -9.37 18.72
CA ASP A 290 9.69 -9.36 17.57
C ASP A 290 9.06 -8.00 17.28
N THR A 291 9.38 -6.93 18.04
CA THR A 291 8.68 -5.65 17.92
C THR A 291 9.64 -4.46 17.97
N ILE A 292 9.52 -3.58 16.97
CA ILE A 292 10.26 -2.33 16.83
C ILE A 292 9.28 -1.16 16.70
N TYR A 293 9.60 -0.01 17.30
CA TYR A 293 8.84 1.23 17.19
C TYR A 293 9.71 2.34 16.63
N PRO A 294 9.32 2.98 15.51
CA PRO A 294 9.82 4.31 15.14
C PRO A 294 9.47 5.34 16.24
N LEU A 295 10.44 6.14 16.65
CA LEU A 295 10.26 7.15 17.69
C LEU A 295 9.83 8.50 17.10
N CYS A 296 8.93 9.18 17.83
CA CYS A 296 8.28 10.44 17.45
C CYS A 296 9.10 11.71 17.76
N ASP A 297 10.30 11.61 18.32
CA ASP A 297 11.05 12.72 18.91
C ASP A 297 12.27 13.18 18.10
#